data_AF-A0A528AY32-F1
#
_entry.id   AF-A0A528AY32-F1
#
_cell.length_a   1.000
_cell.length_b   1.000
_cell.length_c   1.000
_cell.angle_alpha   90.00
_cell.angle_beta   90.00
_cell.angle_gamma   90.00
#
_symmetry.space_group_name_H-M   'P 1'
#
loop_
_entity.id
_entity.type
_entity.pdbx_description
1 polymer ?
#
loop_
_entity_poly.entity_id
_entity_poly.type
_entity_poly.pdbx_seq_one_letter_code
_entity_poly.pdbx_strand_id
1 'polypeptide(L)'
;MLKAGAAALALLLAGFGSAHPVLAQEQVAAADASGDATTSPEPLSADEMEVLVARIALYPDELIAVITAAALYPLQIVEAARFLERYEKDKSLKPKDSWDGSVVSLLNYPGIVKMMSDDLEWTQTLGDAIAYQQKDVLLAIQQLRDEAVAKGVIKTDDKIQVVKENDNFVIKSASP
;
A
#
# COMPACT_ATOMS: atom_id res chain seq x y z
N MET A 1 -56.70 -27.16 0.64
CA MET A 1 -57.95 -27.02 -0.12
C MET A 1 -58.64 -25.73 0.30
N LEU A 2 -58.92 -24.81 -0.65
CA LEU A 2 -59.90 -23.69 -0.64
C LEU A 2 -59.73 -22.60 0.45
N LYS A 3 -59.93 -21.28 0.26
CA LYS A 3 -60.38 -20.36 -0.82
C LYS A 3 -60.09 -18.94 -0.26
N ALA A 4 -59.44 -18.04 -0.99
CA ALA A 4 -60.05 -16.94 -1.74
C ALA A 4 -61.21 -16.16 -1.05
N GLY A 5 -60.98 -14.87 -0.77
CA GLY A 5 -61.97 -13.81 -0.56
C GLY A 5 -61.34 -12.48 -1.01
N ALA A 6 -61.74 -11.87 -2.13
CA ALA A 6 -62.94 -11.07 -2.39
C ALA A 6 -62.81 -9.62 -1.93
N ALA A 7 -62.70 -8.68 -2.89
CA ALA A 7 -63.63 -7.55 -3.06
C ALA A 7 -63.13 -6.61 -4.16
N ALA A 8 -63.97 -6.44 -5.18
CA ALA A 8 -63.87 -5.45 -6.23
C ALA A 8 -64.51 -4.13 -5.77
N LEU A 9 -64.07 -2.98 -6.32
CA LEU A 9 -65.01 -1.98 -6.84
C LEU A 9 -64.32 -1.01 -7.82
N ALA A 10 -64.93 -0.90 -8.99
CA ALA A 10 -64.55 -0.07 -10.12
C ALA A 10 -64.93 1.41 -9.91
N LEU A 11 -64.31 2.31 -10.67
CA LEU A 11 -65.04 3.33 -11.46
C LEU A 11 -64.11 4.04 -12.46
N LEU A 12 -64.50 3.90 -13.73
CA LEU A 12 -63.99 4.58 -14.92
C LEU A 12 -64.38 6.06 -14.92
N LEU A 13 -63.47 6.93 -15.35
CA LEU A 13 -63.81 8.12 -16.12
C LEU A 13 -62.84 8.29 -17.29
N ALA A 14 -63.43 8.41 -18.47
CA ALA A 14 -62.80 8.55 -19.76
C ALA A 14 -62.38 10.00 -20.03
N GLY A 15 -61.40 10.20 -20.91
CA GLY A 15 -61.36 11.40 -21.74
C GLY A 15 -59.99 11.84 -22.22
N PHE A 16 -59.95 12.13 -23.52
CA PHE A 16 -59.00 12.96 -24.27
C PHE A 16 -57.72 12.33 -24.80
N GLY A 17 -57.74 12.19 -26.12
CA GLY A 17 -56.64 11.73 -26.93
C GLY A 17 -55.52 12.75 -27.09
N SER A 18 -54.40 12.25 -27.57
CA SER A 18 -53.40 13.01 -28.32
C SER A 18 -52.65 12.00 -29.18
N ALA A 19 -52.93 12.03 -30.48
CA ALA A 19 -52.10 11.37 -31.48
C ALA A 19 -50.73 12.05 -31.44
N HIS A 20 -49.70 11.32 -31.00
CA HIS A 20 -48.31 11.74 -31.17
C HIS A 20 -47.68 10.90 -32.28
N PRO A 21 -46.92 11.52 -33.19
CA PRO A 21 -46.20 10.80 -34.22
C PRO A 21 -45.11 9.94 -33.58
N VAL A 22 -45.08 8.66 -33.93
CA VAL A 22 -43.93 7.78 -33.73
C VAL A 22 -42.78 8.37 -34.55
N LEU A 23 -41.83 9.02 -33.88
CA LEU A 23 -40.49 9.17 -34.39
C LEU A 23 -39.68 7.98 -33.89
N ALA A 24 -39.11 7.26 -34.85
CA ALA A 24 -38.22 6.13 -34.64
C ALA A 24 -37.11 6.51 -33.66
N GLN A 25 -37.05 5.81 -32.53
CA GLN A 25 -35.94 5.91 -31.60
C GLN A 25 -34.84 4.97 -32.10
N GLU A 26 -33.88 5.53 -32.84
CA GLU A 26 -32.62 4.89 -33.14
C GLU A 26 -31.93 4.58 -31.81
N GLN A 27 -31.88 3.29 -31.44
CA GLN A 27 -31.18 2.83 -30.25
C GLN A 27 -29.68 2.96 -30.50
N VAL A 28 -29.15 4.12 -30.16
CA VAL A 28 -27.71 4.32 -29.99
C VAL A 28 -27.30 3.41 -28.85
N ALA A 29 -26.55 2.36 -29.17
CA ALA A 29 -25.85 1.54 -28.20
C ALA A 29 -25.00 2.48 -27.32
N ALA A 30 -25.40 2.62 -26.06
CA ALA A 30 -24.58 3.27 -25.05
C ALA A 30 -23.30 2.45 -24.93
N ALA A 31 -22.21 3.01 -25.46
CA ALA A 31 -20.87 2.53 -25.21
C ALA A 31 -20.67 2.38 -23.70
N ASP A 32 -20.18 1.20 -23.29
CA ASP A 32 -19.65 0.95 -21.95
C ASP A 32 -18.77 2.13 -21.56
N ALA A 33 -19.25 2.93 -20.62
CA ALA A 33 -18.43 3.91 -19.94
C ALA A 33 -17.36 3.09 -19.22
N SER A 34 -16.13 3.16 -19.72
CA SER A 34 -14.95 2.60 -19.07
C SER A 34 -14.86 3.17 -17.66
N GLY A 35 -15.36 2.40 -16.69
CA GLY A 35 -14.98 2.59 -15.30
C GLY A 35 -13.49 2.43 -15.23
N ASP A 36 -12.82 3.43 -14.66
CA ASP A 36 -11.43 3.35 -14.23
C ASP A 36 -11.40 2.24 -13.17
N ALA A 37 -11.26 0.99 -13.63
CA ALA A 37 -11.10 -0.14 -12.75
C ALA A 37 -9.75 0.03 -12.10
N THR A 38 -9.72 0.33 -10.81
CA THR A 38 -8.53 0.17 -9.98
C THR A 38 -8.11 -1.30 -10.07
N THR A 39 -7.26 -1.60 -11.05
CA THR A 39 -6.65 -2.91 -11.22
C THR A 39 -5.68 -3.08 -10.06
N SER A 40 -5.98 -4.04 -9.19
CA SER A 40 -5.03 -4.49 -8.18
C SER A 40 -3.72 -4.90 -8.87
N PRO A 41 -2.55 -4.56 -8.31
CA PRO A 41 -1.28 -4.97 -8.90
C PRO A 41 -1.20 -6.49 -9.01
N GLU A 42 -0.49 -6.96 -10.04
CA GLU A 42 -0.22 -8.39 -10.21
C GLU A 42 0.63 -8.88 -9.03
N PRO A 43 0.28 -10.00 -8.38
CA PRO A 43 1.06 -10.52 -7.27
C PRO A 43 2.47 -10.91 -7.70
N LEU A 44 3.46 -10.49 -6.92
CA LEU A 44 4.85 -10.89 -7.10
C LEU A 44 5.03 -12.37 -6.77
N SER A 45 5.90 -13.04 -7.52
CA SER A 45 6.42 -14.36 -7.18
C SER A 45 7.34 -14.33 -5.95
N ALA A 46 7.68 -15.51 -5.40
CA ALA A 46 8.59 -15.62 -4.27
C ALA A 46 9.98 -15.04 -4.57
N ASP A 47 10.56 -15.36 -5.73
CA ASP A 47 11.87 -14.86 -6.15
C ASP A 47 11.86 -13.33 -6.33
N GLU A 48 10.79 -12.77 -6.89
CA GLU A 48 10.63 -11.31 -7.02
C GLU A 48 10.46 -10.63 -5.66
N MET A 49 9.74 -11.26 -4.73
CA MET A 49 9.59 -10.77 -3.36
C MET A 49 10.93 -10.74 -2.62
N GLU A 50 11.75 -11.78 -2.75
CA GLU A 50 13.11 -11.81 -2.20
C GLU A 50 13.97 -10.68 -2.76
N VAL A 51 13.93 -10.45 -4.08
CA VAL A 51 14.65 -9.33 -4.72
C VAL A 51 14.16 -7.98 -4.19
N LEU A 52 12.83 -7.80 -4.04
CA LEU A 52 12.22 -6.57 -3.55
C LEU A 52 12.72 -6.21 -2.14
N VAL A 53 12.74 -7.19 -1.23
CA VAL A 53 13.07 -6.96 0.19
C VAL A 53 14.57 -7.03 0.48
N ALA A 54 15.39 -7.52 -0.45
CA ALA A 54 16.83 -7.73 -0.25
C ALA A 54 17.58 -6.52 0.30
N ARG A 55 17.22 -5.30 -0.15
CA ARG A 55 17.89 -4.07 0.28
C ARG A 55 17.62 -3.67 1.73
N ILE A 56 16.54 -4.17 2.33
CA ILE A 56 16.13 -3.86 3.70
C ILE A 56 16.16 -5.06 4.64
N ALA A 57 16.29 -6.29 4.13
CA ALA A 57 16.13 -7.52 4.91
C ALA A 57 17.09 -7.62 6.11
N LEU A 58 18.26 -7.00 6.04
CA LEU A 58 19.27 -7.01 7.10
C LEU A 58 19.25 -5.76 8.00
N TYR A 59 18.26 -4.88 7.86
CA TYR A 59 18.04 -3.78 8.79
C TYR A 59 17.40 -4.25 10.09
N PRO A 60 17.52 -3.46 11.18
CA PRO A 60 16.76 -3.70 12.40
C PRO A 60 15.26 -3.78 12.14
N ASP A 61 14.57 -4.66 12.85
CA ASP A 61 13.14 -4.91 12.69
C ASP A 61 12.30 -3.65 12.89
N GLU A 62 12.67 -2.81 13.87
CA GLU A 62 11.99 -1.53 14.08
C GLU A 62 12.09 -0.61 12.85
N LEU A 63 13.23 -0.60 12.16
CA LEU A 63 13.42 0.22 10.97
C LEU A 63 12.66 -0.35 9.78
N ILE A 64 12.66 -1.68 9.61
CA ILE A 64 11.85 -2.35 8.57
C ILE A 64 10.36 -2.02 8.76
N ALA A 65 9.86 -2.08 9.99
CA ALA A 65 8.46 -1.76 10.29
C ALA A 65 8.10 -0.33 9.86
N VAL A 66 8.97 0.64 10.14
CA VAL A 66 8.75 2.04 9.73
C VAL A 66 8.87 2.22 8.22
N ILE A 67 9.85 1.59 7.56
CA ILE A 67 10.01 1.65 6.08
C ILE A 67 8.77 1.09 5.37
N THR A 68 8.33 -0.09 5.78
CA THR A 68 7.19 -0.79 5.16
C THR A 68 5.89 -0.04 5.37
N ALA A 69 5.67 0.56 6.54
CA ALA A 69 4.52 1.44 6.78
C ALA A 69 4.60 2.73 5.93
N ALA A 70 5.78 3.35 5.84
CA ALA A 70 5.97 4.58 5.07
C ALA A 70 5.84 4.38 3.55
N ALA A 71 6.13 3.17 3.05
CA ALA A 71 6.00 2.82 1.64
C ALA A 71 4.56 2.93 1.12
N LEU A 72 3.55 2.88 2.00
CA LEU A 72 2.15 3.14 1.67
C LEU A 72 1.85 4.62 1.34
N TYR A 73 2.83 5.52 1.54
CA TYR A 73 2.69 6.96 1.34
C TYR A 73 3.80 7.55 0.44
N PRO A 74 3.98 7.06 -0.81
CA PRO A 74 5.11 7.44 -1.67
C PRO A 74 5.16 8.95 -1.96
N LEU A 75 4.01 9.61 -2.10
CA LEU A 75 3.97 11.07 -2.25
C LEU A 75 4.56 11.78 -1.02
N GLN A 76 4.22 11.34 0.19
CA GLN A 76 4.74 11.93 1.41
C GLN A 76 6.25 11.69 1.55
N ILE A 77 6.77 10.56 1.07
CA ILE A 77 8.21 10.28 1.01
C ILE A 77 8.94 11.32 0.14
N VAL A 78 8.42 11.65 -1.05
CA VAL A 78 9.00 12.69 -1.91
C VAL A 78 8.97 14.06 -1.22
N GLU A 79 7.87 14.38 -0.56
CA GLU A 79 7.76 15.63 0.19
C GLU A 79 8.72 15.69 1.38
N ALA A 80 8.91 14.56 2.07
CA ALA A 80 9.85 14.38 3.18
C ALA A 80 11.29 14.55 2.72
N ALA A 81 11.68 13.97 1.57
CA ALA A 81 13.01 14.15 0.99
C ALA A 81 13.31 15.64 0.73
N ARG A 82 12.39 16.34 0.07
CA ARG A 82 12.52 17.79 -0.18
C ARG A 82 12.50 18.61 1.11
N PHE A 83 11.76 18.17 2.12
CA PHE A 83 11.75 18.81 3.43
C PHE A 83 13.11 18.70 4.10
N LEU A 84 13.74 17.52 4.08
CA LEU A 84 15.06 17.30 4.68
C LEU A 84 16.13 18.21 4.06
N GLU A 85 16.12 18.40 2.74
CA GLU A 85 17.03 19.36 2.07
C GLU A 85 16.84 20.81 2.54
N ARG A 86 15.60 21.22 2.84
CA ARG A 86 15.33 22.55 3.41
C ARG A 86 15.67 22.60 4.90
N TYR A 87 15.38 21.53 5.63
CA TYR A 87 15.65 21.40 7.06
C TYR A 87 17.16 21.42 7.37
N GLU A 88 18.00 20.99 6.43
CA GLU A 88 19.46 21.20 6.52
C GLU A 88 19.86 22.68 6.60
N LYS A 89 19.12 23.54 5.90
CA LYS A 89 19.38 25.00 5.83
C LYS A 89 18.67 25.76 6.93
N ASP A 90 17.52 25.27 7.38
CA ASP A 90 16.69 25.90 8.41
C ASP A 90 16.11 24.85 9.37
N LYS A 91 16.69 24.77 10.57
CA LYS A 91 16.29 23.82 11.62
C LYS A 91 14.99 24.21 12.34
N SER A 92 14.41 25.37 12.06
CA SER A 92 13.12 25.79 12.62
C SER A 92 11.92 25.19 11.88
N LEU A 93 12.13 24.64 10.68
CA LEU A 93 11.08 24.01 9.88
C LEU A 93 10.52 22.78 10.59
N LYS A 94 9.21 22.57 10.42
CA LYS A 94 8.47 21.44 10.98
C LYS A 94 7.92 20.55 9.87
N PRO A 95 7.82 19.23 10.09
CA PRO A 95 7.10 18.35 9.18
C PRO A 95 5.62 18.75 9.08
N LYS A 96 4.94 18.33 8.02
CA LYS A 96 3.51 18.61 7.87
C LYS A 96 2.72 17.77 8.87
N ASP A 97 1.76 18.40 9.55
CA ASP A 97 0.86 17.71 10.50
C ASP A 97 -0.03 16.64 9.83
N SER A 98 -0.17 16.69 8.51
CA SER A 98 -0.95 15.72 7.73
C SER A 98 -0.16 14.48 7.31
N TRP A 99 1.14 14.42 7.58
CA TRP A 99 1.95 13.23 7.23
C TRP A 99 1.66 12.08 8.19
N ASP A 100 1.80 10.86 7.66
CA ASP A 100 1.70 9.65 8.46
C ASP A 100 2.87 9.57 9.47
N GLY A 101 2.60 8.99 10.64
CA GLY A 101 3.60 8.87 11.70
C GLY A 101 4.85 8.07 11.29
N SER A 102 4.71 7.10 10.38
CA SER A 102 5.84 6.34 9.83
C SER A 102 6.75 7.23 8.97
N VAL A 103 6.19 8.08 8.12
CA VAL A 103 6.93 9.05 7.30
C VAL A 103 7.66 10.07 8.17
N VAL A 104 6.99 10.58 9.21
CA VAL A 104 7.61 11.49 10.19
C VAL A 104 8.76 10.78 10.94
N SER A 105 8.59 9.52 11.31
CA SER A 105 9.63 8.73 11.98
C SER A 105 10.87 8.55 11.10
N LEU A 106 10.69 8.37 9.78
CA LEU A 106 11.79 8.25 8.82
C LEU A 106 12.62 9.52 8.66
N LEU A 107 12.18 10.70 9.14
CA LEU A 107 13.00 11.91 9.09
C LEU A 107 14.29 11.78 9.91
N ASN A 108 14.34 10.85 10.88
CA ASN A 108 15.54 10.48 11.61
C ASN A 108 16.53 9.65 10.78
N TYR A 109 16.11 9.17 9.61
CA TYR A 109 16.90 8.36 8.69
C TYR A 109 16.95 8.99 7.28
N PRO A 110 17.59 10.17 7.10
CA PRO A 110 17.58 10.89 5.82
C PRO A 110 18.05 10.07 4.61
N GLY A 111 19.02 9.17 4.80
CA GLY A 111 19.50 8.28 3.75
C GLY A 111 18.43 7.30 3.25
N ILE A 112 17.55 6.83 4.13
CA ILE A 112 16.44 5.96 3.76
C ILE A 112 15.38 6.77 3.01
N VAL A 113 14.97 7.94 3.54
CA VAL A 113 14.01 8.80 2.85
C VAL A 113 14.50 9.16 1.44
N LYS A 114 15.79 9.46 1.28
CA LYS A 114 16.41 9.71 -0.01
C LYS A 114 16.34 8.48 -0.93
N MET A 115 16.72 7.30 -0.44
CA MET A 115 16.64 6.05 -1.21
C MET A 115 15.21 5.79 -1.71
N MET A 116 14.22 5.91 -0.83
CA MET A 116 12.82 5.70 -1.17
C MET A 116 12.33 6.76 -2.20
N SER A 117 12.74 8.01 -2.04
CA SER A 117 12.36 9.08 -2.97
C SER A 117 13.08 9.02 -4.32
N ASP A 118 14.30 8.51 -4.37
CA ASP A 118 15.08 8.35 -5.61
C ASP A 118 14.58 7.14 -6.42
N ASP A 119 14.20 6.07 -5.74
CA ASP A 119 13.66 4.83 -6.31
C ASP A 119 12.17 4.69 -5.99
N LEU A 120 11.37 5.52 -6.65
CA LEU A 120 9.92 5.55 -6.44
C LEU A 120 9.21 4.29 -6.90
N GLU A 121 9.70 3.67 -7.97
CA GLU A 121 9.14 2.40 -8.45
C GLU A 121 9.28 1.33 -7.38
N TRP A 122 10.48 1.15 -6.81
CA TRP A 122 10.68 0.22 -5.69
C TRP A 122 9.80 0.58 -4.48
N THR A 123 9.68 1.86 -4.15
CA THR A 123 8.85 2.30 -3.01
C THR A 123 7.38 1.97 -3.23
N GLN A 124 6.86 2.18 -4.44
CA GLN A 124 5.49 1.84 -4.80
C GLN A 124 5.29 0.32 -4.78
N THR A 125 6.19 -0.45 -5.39
CA THR A 125 6.13 -1.92 -5.38
C THR A 125 6.19 -2.48 -3.95
N LEU A 126 7.01 -1.90 -3.06
CA LEU A 126 7.04 -2.27 -1.65
C LEU A 126 5.71 -1.93 -0.96
N GLY A 127 5.15 -0.75 -1.22
CA GLY A 127 3.84 -0.36 -0.69
C GLY A 127 2.73 -1.31 -1.13
N ASP A 128 2.69 -1.67 -2.42
CA ASP A 128 1.75 -2.63 -2.98
C ASP A 128 1.92 -4.03 -2.37
N ALA A 129 3.17 -4.52 -2.26
CA ALA A 129 3.46 -5.79 -1.61
C ALA A 129 3.01 -5.80 -0.14
N ILE A 130 3.15 -4.69 0.59
CA ILE A 130 2.64 -4.58 1.96
C ILE A 130 1.11 -4.57 2.00
N ALA A 131 0.45 -3.90 1.05
CA ALA A 131 -1.01 -3.82 0.99
C ALA A 131 -1.66 -5.16 0.60
N TYR A 132 -1.04 -5.93 -0.30
CA TYR A 132 -1.67 -7.10 -0.92
C TYR A 132 -0.98 -8.44 -0.61
N GLN A 133 0.29 -8.43 -0.19
CA GLN A 133 1.14 -9.62 0.02
C GLN A 133 1.97 -9.57 1.31
N GLN A 134 1.47 -8.93 2.37
CA GLN A 134 2.21 -8.71 3.62
C GLN A 134 2.87 -9.99 4.17
N LYS A 135 2.18 -11.13 4.12
CA LYS A 135 2.73 -12.41 4.58
C LYS A 135 3.97 -12.81 3.80
N ASP A 136 3.96 -12.66 2.48
CA ASP A 136 5.06 -13.05 1.60
C ASP A 136 6.27 -12.14 1.81
N VAL A 137 6.04 -10.84 2.04
CA VAL A 137 7.09 -9.88 2.45
C VAL A 137 7.81 -10.36 3.71
N LEU A 138 7.06 -10.73 4.75
CA LEU A 138 7.63 -11.19 6.03
C LEU A 138 8.42 -12.49 5.86
N LEU A 139 7.92 -13.43 5.05
CA LEU A 139 8.60 -14.69 4.76
C LEU A 139 9.91 -14.47 4.00
N ALA A 140 9.90 -13.66 2.95
CA ALA A 140 11.09 -13.35 2.16
C ALA A 140 12.18 -12.68 3.01
N ILE A 141 11.81 -11.76 3.91
CA ILE A 141 12.76 -11.13 4.85
C ILE A 141 13.41 -12.20 5.74
N GLN A 142 12.64 -13.13 6.30
CA GLN A 142 13.18 -14.18 7.16
C GLN A 142 14.09 -15.14 6.40
N GLN A 143 13.71 -15.54 5.18
CA GLN A 143 14.54 -16.40 4.34
C GLN A 143 15.91 -15.78 4.06
N LEU A 144 15.95 -14.49 3.70
CA LEU A 144 17.22 -13.79 3.50
C LEU A 144 18.05 -13.66 4.78
N ARG A 145 17.40 -13.51 5.93
CA ARG A 145 18.10 -13.47 7.23
C ARG A 145 18.68 -14.83 7.61
N ASP A 146 17.93 -15.92 7.41
CA ASP A 146 18.41 -17.29 7.60
C ASP A 146 19.66 -17.53 6.76
N GLU A 147 19.62 -17.16 5.48
CA GLU A 147 20.77 -17.26 4.60
C GLU A 147 21.95 -16.40 5.04
N ALA A 148 21.69 -15.15 5.43
CA ALA A 148 22.75 -14.24 5.86
C ALA A 148 23.44 -14.73 7.13
N VAL A 149 22.70 -15.30 8.08
CA VAL A 149 23.28 -15.91 9.29
C VAL A 149 24.06 -17.18 8.93
N ALA A 150 23.50 -18.07 8.12
CA ALA A 150 24.15 -19.31 7.70
C ALA A 150 25.47 -19.05 6.94
N LYS A 151 25.51 -18.00 6.12
CA LYS A 151 26.70 -17.56 5.36
C LYS A 151 27.64 -16.67 6.19
N GLY A 152 27.25 -16.30 7.42
CA GLY A 152 28.03 -15.41 8.28
C GLY A 152 28.18 -13.98 7.77
N VAL A 153 27.27 -13.54 6.90
CA VAL A 153 27.19 -12.17 6.33
C VAL A 153 26.79 -11.16 7.39
N ILE A 154 25.91 -11.56 8.32
CA ILE A 154 25.47 -10.73 9.44
C ILE A 154 25.81 -11.40 10.77
N LYS A 155 26.30 -10.62 11.73
CA LYS A 155 26.66 -11.06 13.08
C LYS A 155 26.35 -9.94 14.06
N THR A 156 26.12 -10.33 15.32
CA THR A 156 26.04 -9.36 16.41
C THR A 156 27.38 -8.62 16.55
N ASP A 157 27.30 -7.30 16.66
CA ASP A 157 28.43 -6.40 16.89
C ASP A 157 27.99 -5.20 17.75
N ASP A 158 28.82 -4.14 17.79
CA ASP A 158 28.54 -2.94 18.58
C ASP A 158 27.36 -2.10 18.06
N LYS A 159 26.85 -2.38 16.85
CA LYS A 159 25.78 -1.63 16.19
C LYS A 159 24.48 -2.40 16.11
N ILE A 160 24.53 -3.73 15.95
CA ILE A 160 23.35 -4.58 15.80
C ILE A 160 23.44 -5.84 16.66
N GLN A 161 22.28 -6.32 17.10
CA GLN A 161 22.14 -7.61 17.76
C GLN A 161 21.28 -8.53 16.92
N VAL A 162 21.82 -9.70 16.56
CA VAL A 162 21.09 -10.77 15.89
C VAL A 162 20.66 -11.79 16.94
N VAL A 163 19.35 -11.90 17.16
CA VAL A 163 18.75 -12.80 18.15
C VAL A 163 17.81 -13.76 17.45
N LYS A 164 17.85 -15.03 17.82
CA LYS A 164 16.84 -15.99 17.37
C LYS A 164 15.68 -15.98 18.37
N GLU A 165 14.49 -15.59 17.92
CA GLU A 165 13.27 -15.59 18.72
C GLU A 165 12.22 -16.50 18.07
N ASN A 166 11.79 -17.53 18.80
CA ASN A 166 11.08 -18.69 18.26
C ASN A 166 11.91 -19.33 17.13
N ASP A 167 11.45 -19.23 15.89
CA ASP A 167 12.16 -19.74 14.71
C ASP A 167 12.64 -18.65 13.76
N ASN A 168 12.52 -17.37 14.13
CA ASN A 168 12.89 -16.22 13.30
C ASN A 168 14.16 -15.54 13.81
N PHE A 169 14.93 -14.93 12.91
CA PHE A 169 15.99 -14.01 13.28
C PHE A 169 15.44 -12.60 13.39
N VAL A 170 15.59 -12.01 14.58
CA VAL A 170 15.27 -10.62 14.90
C VAL A 170 16.57 -9.84 14.96
N ILE A 171 16.62 -8.72 14.25
CA ILE A 171 17.77 -7.80 14.25
C ILE A 171 17.35 -6.56 15.04
N LYS A 172 18.09 -6.22 16.09
CA LYS A 172 17.82 -5.04 16.92
C LYS A 172 18.97 -4.05 16.77
N SER A 173 18.69 -2.75 16.79
CA SER A 173 19.76 -1.76 16.99
C SER A 173 20.39 -1.96 18.38
N ALA A 174 21.72 -1.96 18.46
CA ALA A 174 22.44 -2.06 19.73
C ALA A 174 22.39 -0.74 20.53
N SER A 175 21.97 0.36 19.89
CA SER A 175 21.75 1.67 20.52
C SER A 175 20.46 2.28 19.96
N PRO A 176 19.37 2.32 20.74
CA PRO A 176 18.13 2.99 20.36
C PRO A 176 18.24 4.52 20.43
#